data_AF-A0A6C0KXN1-F1
#
_entry.id   AF-A0A6C0KXN1-F1
#
_cell.length_a   1.000
_cell.length_b   1.000
_cell.length_c   1.000
_cell.angle_alpha   90.00
_cell.angle_beta   90.00
_cell.angle_gamma   90.00
#
_symmetry.space_group_name_H-M   'P 1'
#
loop_
_entity.id
_entity.type
_entity.pdbx_description
1 polymer ?
#
loop_
_entity_poly.entity_id
_entity_poly.type
_entity_poly.pdbx_seq_one_letter_code
_entity_poly.pdbx_strand_id
1 'polypeptide(L)'
;MTDNNRIVNDLSLEFFLNKDSYGKYLEKKVPERQEQYKKDKKFYRKRISDLTKQFLNNEFPENTQSNKDLLMAFDMYSRICVDYFKVLDKNDILQEDYISLLEGSSEINNNPQLNVDNIQNIDEANNLLMRSIKIVEPNSLEKLVKRKITKSVKKEHIPLEKDINLKDPIFKKKGIKIKNKDNIKNTEKNNIINIYDKEDKKT
;
A
#
# COMPACT_ATOMS: atom_id res chain seq x y z
N MET A 1 48.63 -1.39 -9.20
CA MET A 1 48.44 -0.42 -8.09
C MET A 1 47.18 -0.82 -7.34
N THR A 2 47.38 -1.82 -6.48
CA THR A 2 46.62 -2.27 -5.28
C THR A 2 45.12 -1.97 -5.15
N ASP A 3 44.32 -3.03 -5.17
CA ASP A 3 42.87 -3.03 -4.82
C ASP A 3 42.58 -2.40 -3.45
N ASN A 4 43.53 -2.45 -2.52
CA ASN A 4 43.44 -1.75 -1.22
C ASN A 4 43.25 -0.24 -1.36
N ASN A 5 43.90 0.40 -2.34
CA ASN A 5 43.72 1.84 -2.56
C ASN A 5 42.33 2.14 -3.12
N ARG A 6 41.75 1.24 -3.91
CA ARG A 6 40.39 1.41 -4.42
C ARG A 6 39.36 1.27 -3.29
N ILE A 7 39.52 0.28 -2.41
CA ILE A 7 38.65 0.08 -1.24
C ILE A 7 38.73 1.28 -0.29
N VAL A 8 39.93 1.76 0.03
CA VAL A 8 40.13 2.95 0.89
C VAL A 8 39.49 4.19 0.27
N ASN A 9 39.60 4.36 -1.04
CA ASN A 9 39.01 5.51 -1.74
C ASN A 9 37.48 5.42 -1.77
N ASP A 10 36.91 4.23 -2.02
CA ASP A 10 35.47 4.00 -2.00
C ASP A 10 34.86 4.25 -0.60
N LEU A 11 35.51 3.77 0.47
CA LEU A 11 35.12 4.06 1.87
C LEU A 11 35.22 5.55 2.17
N SER A 12 36.32 6.19 1.75
CA SER A 12 36.53 7.62 1.97
C SER A 12 35.44 8.45 1.29
N LEU A 13 35.02 8.08 0.08
CA LEU A 13 33.96 8.76 -0.67
C LEU A 13 32.57 8.54 -0.05
N GLU A 14 32.31 7.37 0.53
CA GLU A 14 31.04 7.05 1.21
C GLU A 14 30.86 7.83 2.52
N PHE A 15 31.94 8.00 3.29
CA PHE A 15 31.87 8.63 4.62
C PHE A 15 32.19 10.13 4.64
N PHE A 16 32.99 10.64 3.69
CA PHE A 16 33.41 12.05 3.70
C PHE A 16 32.69 12.96 2.69
N LEU A 17 31.85 12.42 1.79
CA LEU A 17 31.07 13.25 0.86
C LEU A 17 29.69 13.61 1.43
N ASN A 18 29.26 14.85 1.17
CA ASN A 18 27.87 15.25 1.34
C ASN A 18 26.96 14.46 0.37
N LYS A 19 25.71 14.19 0.77
CA LYS A 19 24.70 13.41 0.05
C LYS A 19 24.55 13.82 -1.42
N ASP A 20 24.55 15.12 -1.70
CA ASP A 20 24.43 15.65 -3.07
C ASP A 20 25.67 15.39 -3.93
N SER A 21 26.86 15.46 -3.32
CA SER A 21 28.13 15.19 -4.00
C SER A 21 28.34 13.68 -4.22
N TYR A 22 27.89 12.86 -3.28
CA TYR A 22 27.91 11.40 -3.37
C TYR A 22 26.96 10.90 -4.47
N GLY A 23 25.76 11.47 -4.58
CA GLY A 23 24.81 11.15 -5.66
C GLY A 23 25.41 11.37 -7.06
N LYS A 24 26.08 12.51 -7.27
CA LYS A 24 26.76 12.82 -8.54
C LYS A 24 27.93 11.89 -8.84
N TYR A 25 28.63 11.41 -7.81
CA TYR A 25 29.71 10.43 -7.97
C TYR A 25 29.16 9.06 -8.42
N LEU A 26 28.05 8.62 -7.83
CA LEU A 26 27.37 7.39 -8.24
C LEU A 26 26.86 7.47 -9.68
N GLU A 27 26.30 8.62 -10.11
CA GLU A 27 25.87 8.83 -11.49
C GLU A 27 27.04 8.70 -12.48
N LYS A 28 28.24 9.18 -12.13
CA LYS A 28 29.45 9.02 -12.95
C LYS A 28 29.99 7.60 -12.99
N LYS A 29 29.70 6.78 -11.98
CA LYS A 29 30.05 5.33 -11.97
C LYS A 29 29.06 4.49 -12.78
N VAL A 30 27.97 5.06 -13.30
CA VAL A 30 27.05 4.33 -14.17
C VAL A 30 27.85 3.86 -15.40
N PRO A 31 27.95 2.54 -15.65
CA PRO A 31 28.72 2.04 -16.77
C PRO A 31 28.12 2.58 -18.07
N GLU A 32 28.95 3.00 -19.03
CA GLU A 32 28.53 3.56 -20.33
C GLU A 32 27.46 2.71 -21.04
N ARG A 33 27.50 1.39 -20.84
CA ARG A 33 26.49 0.42 -21.30
C ARG A 33 25.07 0.74 -20.82
N GLN A 34 24.90 1.18 -19.58
CA GLN A 34 23.59 1.55 -19.03
C GLN A 34 23.06 2.87 -19.64
N GLU A 35 23.94 3.82 -19.93
CA GLU A 35 23.52 5.05 -20.63
C GLU A 35 23.09 4.77 -22.06
N GLN A 36 23.84 3.94 -22.79
CA GLN A 36 23.47 3.51 -24.13
C GLN A 36 22.13 2.78 -24.13
N TYR A 37 21.94 1.85 -23.18
CA TYR A 37 20.64 1.17 -22.99
C TYR A 37 19.49 2.15 -22.74
N LYS A 38 19.68 3.20 -21.93
CA LYS A 38 18.65 4.24 -21.71
C LYS A 38 18.30 4.97 -23.01
N LYS A 39 19.29 5.30 -23.84
CA LYS A 39 19.09 5.94 -25.16
C LYS A 39 18.33 5.00 -26.11
N ASP A 40 18.75 3.75 -26.21
CA ASP A 40 18.12 2.73 -27.05
C ASP A 40 16.68 2.45 -26.59
N LYS A 41 16.46 2.32 -25.28
CA LYS A 41 15.11 2.17 -24.70
C LYS A 41 14.19 3.33 -25.07
N LYS A 42 14.71 4.57 -25.04
CA LYS A 42 13.94 5.76 -25.43
C LYS A 42 13.61 5.75 -26.92
N PHE A 43 14.57 5.36 -27.76
CA PHE A 43 14.41 5.25 -29.21
C PHE A 43 13.38 4.17 -29.59
N TYR A 44 13.49 2.98 -29.01
CA TYR A 44 12.61 1.84 -29.29
C TYR A 44 11.30 1.82 -28.51
N ARG A 45 11.03 2.84 -27.66
CA ARG A 45 9.84 2.90 -26.79
C ARG A 45 8.54 2.57 -27.54
N LYS A 46 8.34 3.15 -28.74
CA LYS A 46 7.12 2.91 -29.54
C LYS A 46 7.02 1.45 -30.01
N ARG A 47 8.12 0.88 -30.52
CA ARG A 47 8.15 -0.51 -30.99
C ARG A 47 7.97 -1.50 -29.85
N ILE A 48 8.58 -1.25 -28.69
CA ILE A 48 8.39 -2.06 -27.49
C ILE A 48 6.92 -2.04 -27.07
N SER A 49 6.29 -0.86 -27.01
CA SER A 49 4.87 -0.75 -26.66
C SER A 49 3.96 -1.46 -27.65
N ASP A 50 4.28 -1.41 -28.95
CA ASP A 50 3.51 -2.11 -29.98
C ASP A 50 3.64 -3.63 -29.84
N LEU A 51 4.86 -4.13 -29.67
CA LEU A 51 5.14 -5.56 -29.43
C LEU A 51 4.44 -6.08 -28.18
N THR A 52 4.46 -5.32 -27.08
CA THR A 52 3.74 -5.72 -25.85
C THR A 52 2.23 -5.78 -26.05
N LYS A 53 1.64 -4.93 -26.90
CA LYS A 53 0.20 -5.00 -27.20
C LYS A 53 -0.14 -6.23 -28.02
N GLN A 54 0.70 -6.57 -28.99
CA GLN A 54 0.54 -7.79 -29.80
C GLN A 54 0.57 -9.04 -28.90
N PHE A 55 1.53 -9.11 -27.97
CA PHE A 55 1.59 -10.19 -26.99
C PHE A 55 0.36 -10.26 -26.07
N LEU A 56 -0.19 -9.13 -25.64
CA LEU A 56 -1.42 -9.10 -24.84
C LEU A 56 -2.65 -9.58 -25.63
N ASN A 57 -2.67 -9.39 -26.95
CA ASN A 57 -3.75 -9.84 -27.84
C ASN A 57 -3.56 -11.29 -28.33
N ASN A 58 -2.49 -11.99 -27.90
CA ASN A 58 -2.06 -13.29 -28.43
C ASN A 58 -1.77 -13.31 -29.94
N GLU A 59 -1.45 -12.14 -30.51
CA GLU A 59 -1.00 -12.01 -31.89
C GLU A 59 0.52 -12.14 -31.88
N PHE A 60 1.04 -13.28 -32.33
CA PHE A 60 2.49 -13.49 -32.42
C PHE A 60 2.97 -13.14 -33.83
N PRO A 61 3.86 -12.15 -33.98
CA PRO A 61 4.54 -11.96 -35.25
C PRO A 61 5.32 -13.24 -35.60
N GLU A 62 5.35 -13.62 -36.89
CA GLU A 62 6.06 -14.81 -37.36
C GLU A 62 7.53 -14.84 -36.91
N ASN A 63 8.19 -13.67 -36.83
CA ASN A 63 9.56 -13.53 -36.35
C ASN A 63 9.73 -13.75 -34.83
N THR A 64 8.65 -13.68 -34.06
CA THR A 64 8.71 -13.73 -32.59
C THR A 64 8.42 -15.12 -32.04
N GLN A 65 7.70 -15.98 -32.77
CA GLN A 65 7.57 -17.40 -32.44
C GLN A 65 8.92 -18.12 -32.38
N SER A 66 9.92 -17.63 -33.12
CA SER A 66 11.29 -18.16 -33.09
C SER A 66 12.03 -17.82 -31.77
N ASN A 67 11.67 -16.70 -31.11
CA ASN A 67 12.31 -16.24 -29.88
C ASN A 67 11.51 -16.66 -28.63
N LYS A 68 11.61 -17.93 -28.25
CA LYS A 68 10.97 -18.49 -27.05
C LYS A 68 11.36 -17.76 -25.76
N ASP A 69 12.60 -17.28 -25.67
CA ASP A 69 13.10 -16.55 -24.49
C ASP A 69 12.32 -15.26 -24.25
N LEU A 70 11.93 -14.57 -25.33
CA LEU A 70 11.16 -13.33 -25.23
C LEU A 70 9.74 -13.60 -24.73
N LEU A 71 9.13 -14.70 -25.19
CA LEU A 71 7.81 -15.12 -24.72
C LEU A 71 7.84 -15.49 -23.24
N MET A 72 8.85 -16.26 -22.82
CA MET A 72 9.02 -16.64 -21.42
C MET A 72 9.25 -15.42 -20.52
N ALA A 73 10.06 -14.46 -20.96
CA ALA A 73 10.28 -13.21 -20.24
C ALA A 73 8.98 -12.38 -20.13
N PHE A 74 8.16 -12.36 -21.17
CA PHE A 74 6.87 -11.67 -21.15
C PHE A 74 5.85 -12.35 -20.23
N ASP A 75 5.78 -13.68 -20.22
CA ASP A 75 4.90 -14.43 -19.32
C ASP A 75 5.31 -14.21 -17.85
N MET A 76 6.61 -14.27 -17.56
CA MET A 76 7.14 -13.96 -16.23
C MET A 76 6.79 -12.53 -15.79
N TYR A 77 6.98 -11.55 -16.69
CA TYR A 77 6.59 -10.16 -16.44
C TYR A 77 5.09 -10.04 -16.15
N SER A 78 4.25 -10.69 -16.96
CA SER A 78 2.79 -10.66 -16.82
C SER A 78 2.34 -11.26 -15.50
N ARG A 79 2.92 -12.38 -15.06
CA ARG A 79 2.65 -12.99 -13.75
C ARG A 79 2.99 -12.03 -12.61
N ILE A 80 4.17 -11.39 -12.66
CA ILE A 80 4.59 -10.42 -11.64
C ILE A 80 3.62 -9.23 -11.59
N CYS A 81 3.18 -8.71 -12.76
CA CYS A 81 2.19 -7.64 -12.80
C CYS A 81 0.86 -8.06 -12.18
N VAL A 82 0.37 -9.26 -12.50
CA VAL A 82 -0.87 -9.80 -11.93
C VAL A 82 -0.76 -9.91 -10.41
N ASP A 83 0.34 -10.44 -9.89
CA ASP A 83 0.52 -10.60 -8.44
C ASP A 83 0.67 -9.25 -7.73
N TYR A 84 1.35 -8.29 -8.34
CA TYR A 84 1.40 -6.91 -7.85
C TYR A 84 0.00 -6.30 -7.73
N PHE A 85 -0.85 -6.45 -8.75
CA PHE A 85 -2.23 -5.94 -8.69
C PHE A 85 -3.08 -6.66 -7.64
N LYS A 86 -2.94 -7.99 -7.49
CA LYS A 86 -3.64 -8.71 -6.41
C LYS A 86 -3.25 -8.19 -5.04
N VAL A 87 -1.97 -7.91 -4.79
CA VAL A 87 -1.51 -7.37 -3.51
C VAL A 87 -2.06 -5.97 -3.29
N LEU A 88 -2.01 -5.11 -4.31
CA LEU A 88 -2.56 -3.76 -4.24
C LEU A 88 -4.06 -3.78 -3.94
N ASP A 89 -4.84 -4.57 -4.67
CA ASP A 89 -6.28 -4.67 -4.48
C ASP A 89 -6.66 -5.28 -3.13
N LYS A 90 -5.94 -6.30 -2.66
CA LYS A 90 -6.12 -6.84 -1.29
C LYS A 90 -5.86 -5.78 -0.22
N ASN A 91 -4.77 -5.03 -0.37
CA ASN A 91 -4.42 -3.98 0.60
C ASN A 91 -5.49 -2.89 0.63
N ASP A 92 -5.99 -2.47 -0.52
CA ASP A 92 -7.04 -1.45 -0.59
C ASP A 92 -8.34 -1.93 0.07
N ILE A 93 -8.78 -3.17 -0.20
CA ILE A 93 -9.97 -3.77 0.44
C ILE A 93 -9.81 -3.89 1.96
N LEU A 94 -8.60 -4.23 2.43
CA LEU A 94 -8.32 -4.28 3.86
C LEU A 94 -8.32 -2.87 4.47
N GLN A 95 -7.79 -1.88 3.77
CA GLN A 95 -7.75 -0.49 4.24
C GLN A 95 -9.13 0.17 4.26
N GLU A 96 -10.04 -0.21 3.35
CA GLU A 96 -11.42 0.28 3.31
C GLU A 96 -12.16 0.03 4.64
N ASP A 97 -11.92 -1.11 5.30
CA ASP A 97 -12.54 -1.43 6.59
C ASP A 97 -12.16 -0.42 7.70
N TYR A 98 -10.98 0.18 7.61
CA TYR A 98 -10.47 1.14 8.59
C TYR A 98 -10.89 2.59 8.31
N ILE A 99 -11.55 2.87 7.16
CA ILE A 99 -12.02 4.23 6.84
C ILE A 99 -12.99 4.73 7.92
N SER A 100 -13.89 3.87 8.40
CA SER A 100 -14.85 4.21 9.46
C SER A 100 -14.18 4.63 10.78
N LEU A 101 -13.03 4.04 11.13
CA LEU A 101 -12.26 4.44 12.31
C LEU A 101 -11.57 5.78 12.11
N LEU A 102 -11.14 6.09 10.88
CA LEU A 102 -10.53 7.37 10.55
C LEU A 102 -11.56 8.51 10.58
N GLU A 103 -12.75 8.30 10.03
CA GLU A 103 -13.83 9.30 10.03
C GLU A 103 -14.36 9.57 11.46
N GLY A 104 -14.49 8.52 12.28
CA GLY A 104 -14.85 8.64 13.70
C GLY A 104 -13.76 9.26 14.59
N SER A 105 -12.51 9.36 14.12
CA SER A 105 -11.43 10.02 14.88
C SER A 105 -11.60 11.53 15.01
N SER A 106 -12.45 12.15 14.19
CA SER A 106 -12.86 13.55 14.32
C SER A 106 -13.56 13.82 15.66
N GLU A 107 -14.25 12.82 16.22
CA GLU A 107 -14.89 12.91 17.55
C GLU A 107 -13.89 12.63 18.69
N ILE A 108 -12.80 11.90 18.44
CA ILE A 108 -11.76 11.60 19.44
C ILE A 108 -10.99 12.87 19.82
N ASN A 109 -10.78 13.80 18.88
CA ASN A 109 -10.16 15.11 19.16
C ASN A 109 -11.02 16.00 20.10
N ASN A 110 -12.32 15.72 20.21
CA ASN A 110 -13.22 16.45 21.11
C ASN A 110 -13.39 15.76 22.47
N ASN A 111 -12.69 14.66 22.72
CA ASN A 111 -12.72 14.00 24.02
C ASN A 111 -11.93 14.84 25.03
N PRO A 112 -12.57 15.49 26.03
CA PRO A 112 -11.88 16.40 26.94
C PRO A 112 -10.83 15.72 27.82
N GLN A 113 -10.81 14.38 27.85
CA GLN A 113 -9.82 13.58 28.58
C GLN A 113 -8.51 13.35 27.79
N LEU A 114 -8.49 13.61 26.48
CA LEU A 114 -7.31 13.42 25.62
C LEU A 114 -6.74 14.75 25.09
N ASN A 115 -7.23 15.88 25.58
CA ASN A 115 -6.76 17.20 25.18
C ASN A 115 -5.35 17.45 25.75
N VAL A 116 -4.35 17.25 24.90
CA VAL A 116 -2.92 17.36 25.23
C VAL A 116 -2.47 18.82 25.37
N ASP A 117 -3.29 19.77 24.91
CA ASP A 117 -2.95 21.20 24.88
C ASP A 117 -2.90 21.84 26.28
N ASN A 118 -3.41 21.15 27.31
CA ASN A 118 -3.40 21.60 28.70
C ASN A 118 -2.19 21.13 29.52
N ILE A 119 -1.29 20.32 28.96
CA ILE A 119 -0.12 19.81 29.70
C ILE A 119 0.99 20.86 29.65
N GLN A 120 1.12 21.65 30.74
CA GLN A 120 2.12 22.72 30.80
C GLN A 120 3.45 22.27 31.42
N ASN A 121 3.48 21.13 32.14
CA ASN A 121 4.65 20.69 32.89
C ASN A 121 4.98 19.19 32.67
N ILE A 122 6.28 18.86 32.66
CA ILE A 122 6.82 17.51 32.43
C ILE A 122 6.36 16.54 33.54
N ASP A 123 6.26 17.02 34.78
CA ASP A 123 5.82 16.19 35.91
C ASP A 123 4.34 15.78 35.81
N GLU A 124 3.51 16.63 35.21
CA GLU A 124 2.09 16.34 34.97
C GLU A 124 1.93 15.28 33.86
N ALA A 125 2.75 15.38 32.80
CA ALA A 125 2.84 14.37 31.75
C ALA A 125 3.26 13.00 32.32
N ASN A 126 4.28 12.99 33.19
CA ASN A 126 4.77 11.78 33.84
C ASN A 126 3.69 11.11 34.72
N ASN A 127 2.92 11.92 35.46
CA ASN A 127 1.83 11.43 36.30
C ASN A 127 0.65 10.85 35.50
N LEU A 128 0.39 11.37 34.30
CA LEU A 128 -0.64 10.84 33.40
C LEU A 128 -0.22 9.47 32.80
N LEU A 129 1.08 9.31 32.54
CA LEU A 129 1.66 8.10 31.96
C LEU A 129 1.83 6.98 33.00
N MET A 130 2.10 7.34 34.27
CA MET A 130 2.20 6.39 35.37
C MET A 130 0.81 5.93 35.86
N ARG A 131 0.67 4.61 36.08
CA ARG A 131 -0.48 4.06 36.80
C ARG A 131 -0.45 4.51 38.26
N SER A 132 -1.29 5.47 38.64
CA SER A 132 -1.55 5.76 40.04
C SER A 132 -2.51 4.72 40.63
N ILE A 133 -1.98 3.83 41.48
CA ILE A 133 -2.81 2.90 42.24
C ILE A 133 -3.44 3.69 43.37
N LYS A 134 -4.70 4.11 43.21
CA LYS A 134 -5.50 4.67 44.30
C LYS A 134 -5.90 3.52 45.22
N ILE A 135 -5.07 3.26 46.23
CA ILE A 135 -5.42 2.34 47.32
C ILE A 135 -6.49 3.04 48.15
N VAL A 136 -7.76 2.80 47.84
CA VAL A 136 -8.86 3.21 48.71
C VAL A 136 -8.83 2.26 49.90
N GLU A 137 -8.50 2.76 51.08
CA GLU A 137 -8.62 1.97 52.30
C GLU A 137 -10.10 1.56 52.48
N PRO A 138 -10.39 0.25 52.60
CA PRO A 138 -11.76 -0.19 52.80
C PRO A 138 -12.27 0.29 54.15
N ASN A 139 -13.52 0.75 54.17
CA ASN A 139 -14.17 1.18 55.40
C ASN A 139 -14.22 0.03 56.43
N SER A 140 -14.27 0.33 57.73
CA SER A 140 -14.06 -0.66 58.83
C SER A 140 -14.91 -1.95 58.71
N LEU A 141 -16.16 -1.83 58.22
CA LEU A 141 -17.05 -2.98 57.98
C LEU A 141 -16.63 -3.88 56.80
N GLU A 142 -16.03 -3.31 55.76
CA GLU A 142 -15.66 -4.05 54.55
C GLU A 142 -14.49 -5.01 54.79
N LYS A 143 -13.68 -4.76 55.83
CA LYS A 143 -12.57 -5.64 56.24
C LYS A 143 -13.04 -6.98 56.81
N LEU A 144 -14.29 -7.06 57.26
CA LEU A 144 -14.87 -8.25 57.90
C LEU A 144 -15.52 -9.21 56.89
N VAL A 145 -15.65 -8.81 55.62
CA VAL A 145 -16.34 -9.60 54.58
C VAL A 145 -15.34 -10.06 53.52
N LYS A 146 -15.26 -11.38 53.30
CA LYS A 146 -14.46 -11.96 52.21
C LYS A 146 -15.14 -11.69 50.86
N ARG A 147 -14.72 -10.64 50.15
CA ARG A 147 -15.21 -10.32 48.80
C ARG A 147 -14.43 -11.11 47.74
N LYS A 148 -15.12 -11.91 46.93
CA LYS A 148 -14.52 -12.56 45.75
C LYS A 148 -14.76 -11.67 44.53
N ILE A 149 -13.74 -10.93 44.10
CA ILE A 149 -13.82 -10.09 42.90
C ILE A 149 -13.63 -11.00 41.67
N THR A 150 -14.74 -11.44 41.06
CA THR A 150 -14.69 -12.15 39.78
C THR A 150 -14.70 -11.12 38.66
N LYS A 151 -13.54 -10.88 38.04
CA LYS A 151 -13.50 -10.12 36.78
C LYS A 151 -14.26 -10.93 35.73
N SER A 152 -15.25 -10.31 35.09
CA SER A 152 -15.91 -10.91 33.92
C SER A 152 -14.84 -11.17 32.86
N VAL A 153 -14.75 -12.42 32.37
CA VAL A 153 -13.87 -12.76 31.25
C VAL A 153 -14.35 -11.95 30.05
N LYS A 154 -13.62 -10.89 29.70
CA LYS A 154 -13.87 -10.16 28.45
C LYS A 154 -13.55 -11.13 27.32
N LYS A 155 -14.47 -11.26 26.35
CA LYS A 155 -14.20 -12.05 25.14
C LYS A 155 -13.02 -11.39 24.43
N GLU A 156 -11.93 -12.13 24.28
CA GLU A 156 -10.78 -11.66 23.51
C GLU A 156 -11.17 -11.68 22.03
N HIS A 157 -10.97 -10.56 21.34
CA HIS A 157 -11.18 -10.47 19.91
C HIS A 157 -9.95 -11.05 19.22
N ILE A 158 -10.09 -12.28 18.71
CA ILE A 158 -9.06 -12.90 17.88
C ILE A 158 -9.16 -12.38 16.44
N PRO A 159 -8.03 -12.27 15.72
CA PRO A 159 -8.06 -11.96 14.29
C PRO A 159 -8.90 -12.99 13.52
N LEU A 160 -9.76 -12.49 12.63
CA LEU A 160 -10.59 -13.31 11.75
C LEU A 160 -10.08 -13.22 10.31
N GLU A 161 -10.16 -14.32 9.58
CA GLU A 161 -9.85 -14.34 8.14
C GLU A 161 -11.04 -13.75 7.36
N LYS A 162 -10.74 -12.84 6.42
CA LYS A 162 -11.75 -12.24 5.53
C LYS A 162 -11.67 -12.91 4.17
N ASP A 163 -12.82 -13.34 3.64
CA ASP A 163 -12.91 -13.83 2.26
C ASP A 163 -12.92 -12.62 1.31
N ILE A 164 -11.95 -12.54 0.40
CA ILE A 164 -11.72 -11.39 -0.48
C ILE A 164 -11.88 -11.84 -1.93
N ASN A 165 -12.90 -11.34 -2.61
CA ASN A 165 -13.12 -11.61 -4.02
C ASN A 165 -12.32 -10.64 -4.92
N LEU A 166 -11.22 -11.14 -5.51
CA LEU A 166 -10.37 -10.36 -6.42
C LEU A 166 -10.82 -10.38 -7.89
N LYS A 167 -11.90 -11.10 -8.21
CA LYS A 167 -12.39 -11.22 -9.60
C LYS A 167 -13.46 -10.19 -9.95
N ASP A 168 -13.75 -9.25 -9.05
CA ASP A 168 -14.81 -8.28 -9.29
C ASP A 168 -14.49 -7.35 -10.47
N PRO A 169 -15.48 -7.03 -11.34
CA PRO A 169 -15.27 -6.18 -12.51
C PRO A 169 -14.74 -4.77 -12.21
N ILE A 170 -14.90 -4.32 -10.97
CA ILE A 170 -14.41 -3.02 -10.48
C ILE A 170 -12.88 -2.96 -10.57
N PHE A 171 -12.18 -4.01 -10.14
CA PHE A 171 -10.72 -4.08 -10.16
C PHE A 171 -10.14 -4.09 -11.58
N LYS A 172 -10.92 -4.53 -12.58
CA LYS A 172 -10.49 -4.55 -14.00
C LYS A 172 -10.26 -3.14 -14.58
N LYS A 173 -11.01 -2.14 -14.12
CA LYS A 173 -10.95 -0.76 -14.66
C LYS A 173 -10.24 0.22 -13.74
N LYS A 174 -9.81 -0.23 -12.56
CA LYS A 174 -9.16 0.59 -11.54
C LYS A 174 -7.84 1.17 -12.06
N GLY A 175 -7.64 2.47 -11.87
CA GLY A 175 -6.42 3.18 -12.28
C GLY A 175 -6.27 3.44 -13.79
N ILE A 176 -7.22 3.01 -14.64
CA ILE A 176 -7.18 3.27 -16.08
C ILE A 176 -7.90 4.59 -16.38
N LYS A 177 -7.17 5.59 -16.87
CA LYS A 177 -7.78 6.82 -17.41
C LYS A 177 -8.51 6.50 -18.70
N ILE A 178 -9.84 6.44 -18.65
CA ILE A 178 -10.67 6.41 -19.84
C ILE A 178 -10.47 7.76 -20.55
N LYS A 179 -9.89 7.73 -21.74
CA LYS A 179 -9.94 8.91 -22.61
C LYS A 179 -11.37 8.97 -23.14
N ASN A 180 -12.17 9.89 -22.62
CA ASN A 180 -13.46 10.16 -23.22
C ASN A 180 -13.23 10.50 -24.70
N LYS A 181 -13.88 9.76 -25.60
CA LYS A 181 -13.99 10.14 -27.01
C LYS A 181 -15.02 11.28 -27.12
N ASP A 182 -14.77 12.41 -26.45
CA ASP A 182 -15.62 13.60 -26.53
C ASP A 182 -15.33 14.39 -27.81
N ASN A 183 -15.33 13.72 -28.95
CA ASN A 183 -15.39 14.32 -30.28
C ASN A 183 -16.20 13.46 -31.27
N ILE A 184 -17.21 12.74 -30.79
CA ILE A 184 -18.28 12.19 -31.65
C ILE A 184 -19.62 12.48 -30.96
N LYS A 185 -20.11 13.70 -31.24
CA LYS A 185 -21.51 14.18 -31.28
C LYS A 185 -22.52 13.54 -30.29
N ASN A 186 -22.99 14.39 -29.38
CA ASN A 186 -24.32 14.42 -28.75
C ASN A 186 -25.30 13.33 -29.21
N THR A 187 -25.70 12.45 -28.29
CA THR A 187 -27.12 12.12 -28.06
C THR A 187 -27.25 11.48 -26.67
N GLU A 188 -27.86 12.25 -25.78
CA GLU A 188 -28.82 11.83 -24.76
C GLU A 188 -28.41 10.73 -23.75
N LYS A 189 -28.11 11.25 -22.54
CA LYS A 189 -28.49 10.73 -21.21
C LYS A 189 -29.32 9.44 -21.21
N ASN A 190 -28.90 8.47 -20.40
CA ASN A 190 -29.75 7.97 -19.32
C ASN A 190 -28.92 7.24 -18.25
N ASN A 191 -29.12 7.69 -17.01
CA ASN A 191 -28.70 7.03 -15.79
C ASN A 191 -29.25 5.60 -15.78
N ILE A 192 -28.39 4.59 -15.60
CA ILE A 192 -28.84 3.24 -15.25
C ILE A 192 -28.52 3.02 -13.77
N ILE A 193 -29.60 3.11 -13.01
CA ILE A 193 -29.77 2.72 -11.61
C ILE A 193 -29.44 1.21 -11.49
N ASN A 194 -28.83 0.84 -10.36
CA ASN A 194 -28.58 -0.53 -9.93
C ASN A 194 -29.80 -1.45 -10.16
N ILE A 195 -29.59 -2.57 -10.87
CA ILE A 195 -30.55 -3.67 -10.97
C ILE A 195 -29.88 -4.91 -10.38
N TYR A 196 -29.93 -5.05 -9.06
CA TYR A 196 -29.84 -6.33 -8.36
C TYR A 196 -30.71 -6.24 -7.12
N ASP A 197 -32.03 -6.26 -7.34
CA ASP A 197 -33.05 -6.56 -6.33
C ASP A 197 -34.28 -7.02 -7.11
N LYS A 198 -34.34 -8.31 -7.44
CA LYS A 198 -35.55 -9.10 -7.78
C LYS A 198 -35.17 -10.45 -8.39
N GLU A 199 -34.46 -11.29 -7.64
CA GLU A 199 -34.62 -12.74 -7.80
C GLU A 199 -34.57 -13.40 -6.42
N ASP A 200 -35.61 -13.16 -5.62
CA ASP A 200 -35.97 -14.05 -4.53
C ASP A 200 -37.46 -14.40 -4.60
N LYS A 201 -37.67 -15.65 -5.01
CA LYS A 201 -38.74 -16.58 -4.59
C LYS A 201 -40.16 -16.26 -5.07
N LYS A 202 -40.48 -16.90 -6.20
CA LYS A 202 -41.83 -17.41 -6.51
C LYS A 202 -42.33 -18.28 -5.34
N THR A 203 -43.53 -17.98 -4.88
CA THR A 203 -44.47 -18.92 -4.26
C THR A 203 -45.74 -18.90 -5.09
#